data_AF-A0A259AWL7-F1
#
_entry.id   AF-A0A259AWL7-F1
#
_cell.length_a   1.000
_cell.length_b   1.000
_cell.length_c   1.000
_cell.angle_alpha   90.00
_cell.angle_beta   90.00
_cell.angle_gamma   90.00
#
_symmetry.space_group_name_H-M   'P 1'
#
loop_
_entity.id
_entity.type
_entity.pdbx_description
1 polymer ?
#
loop_
_entity_poly.entity_id
_entity_poly.type
_entity_poly.pdbx_seq_one_letter_code
_entity_poly.pdbx_strand_id
1 'polypeptide(L)'
;MAIPALILLLASLAGAAASWGVAIREGMRAEAASGSLSARRQALLVLWPFSARLREGAAGDHARRVGKALILFIASLTVAAAAASAYSNLTRQRPVPPAPASVSEPASSKS
;
A
#
# COMPACT_ATOMS: atom_id res chain seq x y z
N MET A 1 0.21 8.09 -20.12
CA MET A 1 0.22 8.82 -18.83
C MET A 1 -0.05 7.93 -17.60
N ALA A 2 -0.82 6.82 -17.69
CA ALA A 2 -1.11 5.97 -16.53
C ALA A 2 0.01 4.98 -16.12
N ILE A 3 0.92 4.64 -17.05
CA ILE A 3 2.00 3.65 -16.83
C ILE A 3 2.90 4.01 -15.63
N PRO A 4 3.37 5.27 -15.45
CA PRO A 4 4.19 5.63 -14.29
C PRO A 4 3.47 5.41 -12.95
N ALA A 5 2.16 5.70 -12.88
CA ALA A 5 1.36 5.47 -11.68
C ALA A 5 1.23 3.97 -11.38
N LEU A 6 1.08 3.12 -12.41
CA LEU A 6 1.09 1.67 -12.25
C LEU A 6 2.43 1.14 -11.74
N ILE A 7 3.54 1.61 -12.32
CA ILE A 7 4.90 1.23 -11.87
C ILE A 7 5.10 1.61 -10.40
N LEU A 8 4.73 2.84 -10.02
CA LEU A 8 4.86 3.32 -8.64
C LEU A 8 4.00 2.51 -7.66
N LEU A 9 2.78 2.15 -8.05
CA LEU A 9 1.91 1.26 -7.28
C LEU A 9 2.59 -0.09 -7.04
N LEU A 10 3.06 -0.75 -8.10
CA LEU A 10 3.72 -2.06 -8.00
C LEU A 10 5.01 -2.00 -7.17
N ALA A 11 5.83 -0.97 -7.38
CA ALA A 11 7.05 -0.75 -6.61
C ALA A 11 6.75 -0.53 -5.11
N SER A 12 5.69 0.22 -4.79
CA SER A 12 5.27 0.45 -3.41
C SER A 12 4.74 -0.82 -2.75
N LEU A 13 3.96 -1.63 -3.47
CA LEU A 13 3.52 -2.94 -2.98
C LEU A 13 4.70 -3.89 -2.73
N ALA A 14 5.70 -3.89 -3.63
CA ALA A 14 6.93 -4.65 -3.42
C ALA A 14 7.70 -4.16 -2.19
N GLY A 15 7.79 -2.84 -1.97
CA GLY A 15 8.36 -2.24 -0.76
C GLY A 15 7.62 -2.64 0.52
N ALA A 16 6.29 -2.68 0.48
CA ALA A 16 5.46 -3.16 1.58
C ALA A 16 5.73 -4.64 1.90
N ALA A 17 5.82 -5.50 0.87
CA ALA A 17 6.15 -6.91 1.06
C ALA A 17 7.58 -7.12 1.60
N ALA A 18 8.55 -6.38 1.06
CA ALA A 18 9.95 -6.44 1.51
C ALA A 18 10.10 -5.99 2.97
N SER A 19 9.45 -4.88 3.36
CA SER A 19 9.46 -4.40 4.74
C SER A 19 8.76 -5.37 5.70
N TRP A 20 7.68 -6.03 5.27
CA TRP A 20 7.05 -7.11 6.04
C TRP A 20 8.00 -8.28 6.29
N GLY A 21 8.70 -8.75 5.24
CA GLY A 21 9.69 -9.83 5.36
C GLY A 21 10.85 -9.48 6.29
N VAL A 22 11.36 -8.24 6.21
CA VAL A 22 12.37 -7.74 7.16
C VAL A 22 11.82 -7.74 8.58
N ALA A 23 10.59 -7.30 8.79
CA ALA A 23 9.97 -7.28 10.11
C ALA A 23 9.81 -8.70 10.69
N ILE A 24 9.42 -9.70 9.88
CA ILE A 24 9.36 -11.11 10.32
C ILE A 24 10.76 -11.58 10.77
N ARG A 25 11.77 -11.39 9.91
CA ARG A 25 13.13 -11.87 10.18
C ARG A 25 13.71 -11.23 11.45
N GLU A 26 13.59 -9.91 11.57
CA GLU A 26 14.12 -9.19 12.74
C GLU A 26 13.27 -9.47 14.00
N GLY A 27 11.95 -9.63 13.86
CA GLY A 27 11.08 -10.02 14.98
C GLY A 27 11.39 -11.42 15.52
N MET A 28 11.64 -12.38 14.64
CA MET A 28 12.09 -13.73 15.04
C MET A 28 13.45 -13.69 15.75
N ARG A 29 14.40 -12.88 15.27
CA ARG A 29 15.71 -12.69 15.93
C ARG A 29 15.58 -12.03 17.31
N ALA A 30 14.72 -11.02 17.44
CA ALA A 30 14.46 -10.36 18.72
C ALA A 30 13.89 -11.34 19.76
N GLU A 31 12.97 -12.20 19.35
CA GLU A 31 12.35 -13.20 20.23
C GLU A 31 13.31 -14.34 20.58
N ALA A 32 14.13 -14.79 19.63
CA ALA A 32 15.14 -15.82 19.88
C ALA A 32 16.22 -15.33 20.86
N ALA A 33 16.57 -14.04 20.79
CA ALA A 33 17.47 -13.39 21.75
C ALA A 33 16.88 -13.27 23.16
N SER A 34 15.55 -13.39 23.32
CA SER A 34 14.87 -13.31 24.61
C SER A 34 14.43 -14.67 25.17
N GLY A 35 14.71 -15.78 24.48
CA GLY A 35 14.47 -17.14 24.97
C GLY A 35 13.89 -18.09 23.93
N SER A 36 13.21 -19.16 24.38
CA SER A 36 12.63 -20.16 23.48
C SER A 36 11.44 -19.59 22.72
N LEU A 37 11.44 -19.78 21.40
CA LEU A 37 10.46 -19.19 20.50
C LEU A 37 9.38 -20.23 20.16
N SER A 38 8.24 -20.16 20.86
CA SER A 38 7.14 -21.11 20.66
C SER A 38 6.53 -21.02 19.26
N ALA A 39 6.02 -22.13 18.74
CA ALA A 39 5.35 -22.17 17.43
C ALA A 39 4.17 -21.18 17.34
N ARG A 40 3.43 -20.99 18.44
CA ARG A 40 2.36 -19.99 18.54
C ARG A 40 2.91 -18.57 18.36
N ARG A 41 4.06 -18.26 18.96
CA ARG A 41 4.71 -16.96 18.82
C ARG A 41 5.23 -16.75 17.39
N GLN A 42 5.78 -17.78 16.75
CA GLN A 42 6.16 -17.72 15.33
C GLN A 42 4.98 -17.36 14.44
N ALA A 43 3.85 -18.04 14.59
CA ALA A 43 2.66 -17.77 13.80
C ALA A 43 2.17 -16.32 13.99
N LEU A 44 2.19 -15.82 15.24
CA LEU A 44 1.85 -14.41 15.52
C LEU A 44 2.82 -13.43 14.86
N LEU A 45 4.11 -13.72 14.80
CA LEU A 45 5.10 -12.86 14.14
C LEU A 45 4.96 -12.90 12.62
N VAL A 46 4.54 -14.02 12.03
CA VAL A 46 4.28 -14.08 10.58
C VAL A 46 3.04 -13.26 10.23
N LEU A 47 1.98 -13.38 11.04
CA LEU A 47 0.73 -12.65 10.85
C LEU A 47 0.85 -11.15 11.18
N TRP A 48 1.64 -10.81 12.19
CA TRP A 48 1.85 -9.42 12.61
C TRP A 48 3.26 -9.21 13.19
N PRO A 49 4.27 -9.06 12.32
CA PRO A 49 5.67 -9.00 12.74
C PRO A 49 6.02 -7.78 13.59
N PHE A 50 5.24 -6.70 13.45
CA PHE A 50 5.48 -5.43 14.13
C PHE A 50 5.19 -5.48 15.64
N SER A 51 4.60 -6.56 16.15
CA SER A 51 4.43 -6.79 17.59
C SER A 51 5.76 -6.89 18.34
N ALA A 52 6.84 -7.31 17.68
CA ALA A 52 8.17 -7.43 18.28
C ALA A 52 8.86 -6.09 18.58
N ARG A 53 8.31 -4.95 18.11
CA ARG A 53 8.93 -3.62 18.25
C ARG A 53 9.03 -3.10 19.69
N LEU A 54 8.18 -3.62 20.59
CA LEU A 54 8.06 -3.15 21.97
C LEU A 54 9.04 -3.84 22.93
N ARG A 55 10.03 -4.58 22.41
CA ARG A 55 10.99 -5.34 23.22
C ARG A 55 12.20 -4.48 23.57
N GLU A 56 12.61 -4.55 24.84
CA GLU A 56 13.75 -3.84 25.42
C GLU A 56 14.89 -4.81 25.78
N GLY A 57 16.05 -4.27 26.18
CA GLY A 57 17.22 -5.06 26.59
C GLY A 57 18.01 -5.66 25.42
N ALA A 58 18.53 -6.89 25.58
CA ALA A 58 19.39 -7.58 24.61
C ALA A 58 18.73 -7.77 23.20
N ALA A 59 17.41 -7.60 23.10
CA ALA A 59 16.65 -7.66 21.85
C ALA A 59 16.45 -6.27 21.19
N GLY A 60 16.94 -5.19 21.79
CA GLY A 60 16.61 -3.81 21.42
C GLY A 60 17.01 -3.41 19.99
N ASP A 61 18.14 -3.90 19.49
CA ASP A 61 18.60 -3.57 18.13
C ASP A 61 17.70 -4.17 17.04
N HIS A 62 17.29 -5.43 17.23
CA HIS A 62 16.35 -6.09 16.32
C HIS A 62 14.96 -5.45 16.41
N ALA A 63 14.49 -5.10 17.61
CA ALA A 63 13.23 -4.39 17.80
C ALA A 63 13.21 -3.00 17.12
N ARG A 64 14.32 -2.25 17.18
CA ARG A 64 14.47 -0.98 16.44
C ARG A 64 14.39 -1.18 14.93
N ARG A 65 14.97 -2.25 14.39
CA ARG A 65 14.88 -2.58 12.95
C ARG A 65 13.45 -2.93 12.54
N VAL A 66 12.71 -3.66 13.38
CA VAL A 66 11.27 -3.91 13.18
C VAL A 66 10.48 -2.58 13.16
N GLY A 67 10.83 -1.63 14.04
CA GLY A 67 10.24 -0.29 14.04
C GLY A 67 10.49 0.48 12.73
N LYS A 68 11.73 0.46 12.22
CA LYS A 68 12.06 1.07 10.91
C LYS A 68 11.31 0.39 9.76
N ALA A 69 11.20 -0.93 9.79
CA ALA A 69 10.43 -1.69 8.80
C ALA A 69 8.94 -1.31 8.83
N LEU A 70 8.35 -1.06 10.00
CA LEU A 70 6.97 -0.58 10.10
C LEU A 70 6.79 0.80 9.46
N ILE A 71 7.72 1.73 9.67
CA ILE A 71 7.66 3.07 9.06
C ILE A 71 7.70 2.94 7.53
N LEU A 72 8.62 2.12 7.00
CA LEU A 72 8.70 1.84 5.56
C LEU A 72 7.45 1.17 5.02
N PHE A 73 6.86 0.25 5.78
CA PHE A 73 5.61 -0.42 5.41
C PHE A 73 4.46 0.58 5.28
N ILE A 74 4.25 1.44 6.29
CA ILE A 74 3.19 2.46 6.27
C ILE A 74 3.44 3.45 5.13
N ALA A 75 4.67 3.94 4.97
CA ALA A 75 5.00 4.85 3.87
C ALA A 75 4.71 4.21 2.50
N SER A 76 5.07 2.94 2.32
CA SER A 76 4.81 2.19 1.09
C SER A 76 3.31 2.06 0.83
N LEU A 77 2.50 1.76 1.84
CA LEU A 77 1.04 1.69 1.69
C LEU A 77 0.43 3.04 1.31
N THR A 78 0.89 4.13 1.91
CA THR A 78 0.42 5.48 1.59
C THR A 78 0.71 5.84 0.13
N VAL A 79 1.94 5.55 -0.33
CA VAL A 79 2.32 5.79 -1.74
C VAL A 79 1.52 4.88 -2.68
N ALA A 80 1.32 3.61 -2.33
CA ALA A 80 0.48 2.69 -3.11
C ALA A 80 -0.95 3.22 -3.25
N ALA A 81 -1.58 3.69 -2.17
CA ALA A 81 -2.93 4.25 -2.21
C ALA A 81 -3.01 5.50 -3.11
N ALA A 82 -2.03 6.41 -3.01
CA ALA A 82 -1.95 7.59 -3.86
C ALA A 82 -1.76 7.22 -5.35
N ALA A 83 -0.87 6.28 -5.64
CA ALA A 83 -0.60 5.79 -6.99
C ALA A 83 -1.82 5.09 -7.60
N ALA A 84 -2.53 4.27 -6.82
CA ALA A 84 -3.78 3.62 -7.25
C ALA A 84 -4.88 4.63 -7.57
N SER A 85 -5.01 5.69 -6.75
CA SER A 85 -5.95 6.80 -7.01
C SER A 85 -5.59 7.53 -8.31
N ALA A 86 -4.32 7.88 -8.51
CA ALA A 86 -3.84 8.52 -9.73
C ALA A 86 -4.06 7.64 -10.97
N TYR A 87 -3.73 6.35 -10.89
CA TYR A 87 -3.95 5.39 -11.97
C TYR A 87 -5.43 5.29 -12.34
N SER A 88 -6.31 5.20 -11.34
CA SER A 88 -7.76 5.12 -11.55
C SER A 88 -8.29 6.38 -12.24
N ASN A 89 -7.85 7.57 -11.81
CA ASN A 89 -8.27 8.83 -12.43
C ASN A 89 -7.77 8.98 -13.88
N LEU A 90 -6.58 8.48 -14.19
CA LEU A 90 -5.99 8.56 -15.53
C LEU A 90 -6.57 7.55 -16.52
N THR A 91 -7.16 6.47 -16.03
CA THR A 91 -7.73 5.39 -16.86
C THR A 91 -9.24 5.48 -16.99
N ARG A 92 -9.90 6.26 -16.13
CA ARG A 92 -11.36 6.45 -16.18
C ARG A 92 -11.75 7.22 -17.43
N GLN A 93 -12.47 6.56 -18.34
CA GLN A 93 -13.14 7.25 -19.45
C GLN A 93 -14.33 8.04 -18.90
N ARG A 94 -14.43 9.34 -19.24
CA ARG A 94 -15.63 10.12 -18.93
C ARG A 94 -16.75 9.71 -19.87
N PRO A 95 -17.98 9.47 -19.39
CA PRO A 95 -19.13 9.29 -20.26
C PRO A 95 -19.25 10.49 -21.21
N VAL A 96 -19.40 10.24 -22.50
CA VAL A 96 -19.70 11.29 -23.47
C VAL A 96 -21.11 11.80 -23.18
N PRO A 97 -21.31 13.12 -22.95
CA PRO A 97 -22.65 13.66 -22.77
C PRO A 97 -23.53 13.32 -23.99
N PRO A 98 -24.81 12.97 -23.80
CA PRO A 98 -25.70 12.74 -24.93
C PRO A 98 -25.74 14.00 -25.81
N ALA A 99 -25.73 13.80 -27.13
CA ALA A 99 -25.80 14.90 -28.08
C ALA A 99 -27.01 15.79 -27.77
N PRO A 100 -26.86 17.13 -27.82
CA PRO A 100 -28.00 18.03 -27.61
C PRO A 100 -29.08 17.71 -28.64
N ALA A 101 -30.32 17.60 -28.18
CA ALA A 101 -31.47 17.44 -29.07
C ALA A 101 -31.43 18.59 -30.10
N SER A 102 -31.33 18.26 -31.38
CA SER A 102 -31.44 19.23 -32.45
C SER A 102 -32.82 19.90 -32.35
N VAL A 103 -32.84 21.16 -31.94
CA VAL A 103 -34.05 21.98 -32.00
C VAL A 103 -34.41 22.11 -33.48
N SER A 104 -35.50 21.48 -33.90
CA SER A 104 -36.06 21.69 -35.24
C SER A 104 -36.47 23.17 -35.36
N GLU A 105 -35.79 23.89 -36.24
CA GLU A 105 -36.10 25.28 -36.56
C GLU A 105 -37.53 25.36 -37.12
N PRO A 106 -38.41 26.27 -36.66
CA PRO A 106 -39.76 26.38 -37.19
C PRO A 106 -39.71 26.81 -38.65
N ALA A 107 -40.43 26.06 -39.51
CA ALA A 107 -40.52 26.32 -40.93
C ALA A 107 -40.88 27.79 -41.22
N SER A 108 -40.02 28.47 -41.98
CA SER A 108 -40.25 29.82 -42.48
C SER A 108 -41.47 29.83 -43.42
N SER A 109 -42.61 30.25 -42.89
CA SER A 109 -43.79 30.60 -43.67
C SER A 109 -43.52 31.94 -44.37
N LYS A 110 -43.15 31.91 -45.65
CA LYS A 110 -43.20 33.09 -46.51
C LYS A 110 -44.65 33.33 -46.93
N SER A 111 -45.23 34.45 -46.50
CA SER A 111 -46.47 35.02 -47.05
C SER A 111 -46.15 35.95 -48.20
#